data_AF-A0A151A8V0-F1
#
_entry.id   AF-A0A151A8V0-F1
#
_cell.length_a   1.000
_cell.length_b   1.000
_cell.length_c   1.000
_cell.angle_alpha   90.00
_cell.angle_beta   90.00
_cell.angle_gamma   90.00
#
_symmetry.space_group_name_H-M   'P 1'
#
loop_
_entity.id
_entity.type
_entity.pdbx_description
1 polymer ?
#
loop_
_entity_poly.entity_id
_entity_poly.type
_entity_poly.pdbx_seq_one_letter_code
_entity_poly.pdbx_strand_id
1 'polypeptide(L)'
;MRPTFGREYIENEFQRIADGLSDPLTVYLIGDGAMSLRDLKGATKDIDLVVADGDAYGQLWAVLMDLEYTEVQSLDADYRALGATSCVENDDGCRLDIFNQQVANKLVLTEGMRERSEPFSIRTD
;
A
#
# COMPACT_ATOMS: atom_id res chain seq x y z
N MET A 1 -5.27 11.13 18.52
CA MET A 1 -4.32 10.03 18.21
C MET A 1 -4.82 9.39 16.93
N ARG A 2 -3.95 9.10 15.95
CA ARG A 2 -4.40 8.43 14.70
C ARG A 2 -4.89 7.01 15.01
N PRO A 3 -5.91 6.49 14.30
CA PRO A 3 -6.30 5.09 14.38
C PRO A 3 -5.13 4.17 14.01
N THR A 4 -5.24 2.91 14.42
CA THR A 4 -4.25 1.87 14.09
C THR A 4 -4.97 0.63 13.58
N PHE A 5 -4.39 -0.03 12.59
CA PHE A 5 -4.99 -1.09 11.82
C PHE A 5 -4.19 -2.38 11.99
N GLY A 6 -4.87 -3.44 12.43
CA GLY A 6 -4.30 -4.78 12.62
C GLY A 6 -4.44 -5.65 11.39
N ARG A 7 -3.99 -6.91 11.51
CA ARG A 7 -4.01 -7.92 10.44
C ARG A 7 -5.35 -8.02 9.72
N GLU A 8 -6.43 -8.25 10.46
CA GLU A 8 -7.78 -8.47 9.89
C GLU A 8 -8.26 -7.27 9.07
N TYR A 9 -7.99 -6.05 9.54
CA TYR A 9 -8.32 -4.85 8.80
C TYR A 9 -7.53 -4.77 7.48
N ILE A 10 -6.21 -4.99 7.54
CA ILE A 10 -5.35 -4.95 6.36
C ILE A 10 -5.79 -6.00 5.33
N GLU A 11 -6.14 -7.21 5.79
CA GLU A 11 -6.69 -8.29 4.98
C GLU A 11 -7.98 -7.89 4.24
N ASN A 12 -8.96 -7.38 4.99
CA ASN A 12 -10.24 -6.97 4.44
C ASN A 12 -10.10 -5.77 3.49
N GLU A 13 -9.20 -4.82 3.80
CA GLU A 13 -8.98 -3.66 2.95
C GLU A 13 -8.31 -4.05 1.63
N PHE A 14 -7.35 -5.00 1.65
CA PHE A 14 -6.82 -5.55 0.40
C PHE A 14 -7.85 -6.33 -0.40
N GLN A 15 -8.76 -7.08 0.25
CA GLN A 15 -9.86 -7.73 -0.46
C GLN A 15 -10.77 -6.71 -1.15
N ARG A 16 -11.15 -5.63 -0.45
CA ARG A 16 -11.97 -4.55 -0.99
C ARG A 16 -11.31 -3.88 -2.20
N ILE A 17 -10.00 -3.61 -2.12
CA ILE A 17 -9.23 -3.07 -3.25
C ILE A 17 -9.17 -4.09 -4.40
N ALA A 18 -8.97 -5.37 -4.09
CA ALA A 18 -8.93 -6.42 -5.10
C ALA A 18 -10.26 -6.59 -5.85
N ASP A 19 -11.38 -6.49 -5.15
CA ASP A 19 -12.73 -6.59 -5.73
C ASP A 19 -13.04 -5.45 -6.72
N GLY A 20 -12.38 -4.30 -6.57
CA GLY A 20 -12.49 -3.16 -7.49
C GLY A 20 -11.60 -3.25 -8.73
N LEU A 21 -10.64 -4.19 -8.78
CA LEU A 21 -9.71 -4.32 -9.90
C LEU A 21 -10.34 -5.07 -11.08
N SER A 22 -10.23 -4.50 -12.29
CA SER A 22 -10.67 -5.18 -13.52
C SER A 22 -9.69 -6.25 -14.02
N ASP A 23 -8.41 -6.11 -13.67
CA ASP A 23 -7.32 -7.01 -14.04
C ASP A 23 -6.42 -7.29 -12.82
N PRO A 24 -5.74 -8.44 -12.72
CA PRO A 24 -4.82 -8.72 -11.63
C PRO A 24 -3.71 -7.68 -11.51
N LEU A 25 -3.47 -7.17 -10.30
CA LEU A 25 -2.43 -6.19 -9.99
C LEU A 25 -1.48 -6.73 -8.92
N THR A 26 -0.17 -6.67 -9.19
CA THR A 26 0.84 -6.98 -8.19
C THR A 26 1.32 -5.73 -7.50
N VAL A 27 1.19 -5.69 -6.17
CA VAL A 27 1.79 -4.67 -5.29
C VAL A 27 2.66 -5.35 -4.25
N TYR A 28 3.68 -4.63 -3.75
CA TYR A 28 4.57 -5.14 -2.71
C TYR A 28 4.35 -4.38 -1.41
N LEU A 29 3.91 -5.09 -0.39
CA LEU A 29 3.75 -4.55 0.95
C LEU A 29 5.08 -4.54 1.69
N ILE A 30 5.43 -3.40 2.28
CA ILE A 30 6.62 -3.24 3.12
C ILE A 30 6.25 -2.62 4.48
N GLY A 31 7.27 -2.34 5.30
CA GLY A 31 7.10 -1.58 6.53
C GLY A 31 6.28 -2.31 7.61
N ASP A 32 5.67 -1.50 8.48
CA ASP A 32 4.92 -1.98 9.65
C ASP A 32 3.64 -2.74 9.27
N GLY A 33 3.03 -2.41 8.13
CA GLY A 33 1.91 -3.16 7.57
C GLY A 33 2.29 -4.61 7.24
N ALA A 34 3.45 -4.82 6.61
CA ALA A 34 3.98 -6.17 6.35
C ALA A 34 4.24 -6.95 7.64
N MET A 35 4.74 -6.29 8.68
CA MET A 35 4.95 -6.91 9.99
C MET A 35 3.63 -7.26 10.68
N SER A 36 2.60 -6.43 10.51
CA SER A 36 1.27 -6.66 11.09
C SER A 36 0.57 -7.86 10.42
N LEU A 37 0.69 -8.01 9.10
CA LEU A 37 0.21 -9.21 8.39
C LEU A 37 0.94 -10.51 8.78
N ARG A 38 2.13 -10.40 9.37
CA ARG A 38 2.94 -11.54 9.81
C ARG A 38 2.85 -11.82 11.31
N ASP A 39 1.92 -11.16 12.00
CA ASP A 39 1.75 -11.24 13.45
C ASP A 39 3.04 -10.86 14.24
N LEU A 40 3.91 -10.05 13.62
CA LEU A 40 5.14 -9.52 14.21
C LEU A 40 4.93 -8.16 14.87
N LYS A 41 3.81 -7.48 14.55
CA LYS A 41 3.38 -6.22 15.13
C LYS A 41 1.86 -6.23 15.30
N GLY A 42 1.35 -5.67 16.40
CA GLY A 42 -0.08 -5.70 16.69
C GLY A 42 -0.94 -4.84 15.75
N ALA A 43 -0.41 -3.69 15.33
CA ALA A 43 -1.08 -2.78 14.40
C ALA A 43 -0.11 -1.76 13.78
N THR A 44 -0.52 -1.18 12.65
CA THR A 44 0.18 -0.08 11.95
C THR A 44 -0.72 1.17 11.86
N LYS A 45 -0.14 2.34 11.61
CA LYS A 45 -0.90 3.58 11.32
C LYS A 45 -1.12 3.81 9.82
N ASP A 46 -0.28 3.18 9.02
CA ASP A 46 -0.14 3.38 7.58
C ASP A 46 0.30 2.06 6.91
N ILE A 47 -0.07 1.90 5.65
CA ILE A 47 0.25 0.74 4.81
C ILE A 47 1.13 1.22 3.65
N ASP A 48 2.37 0.72 3.60
CA ASP A 48 3.35 1.10 2.57
C ASP A 48 3.32 0.13 1.39
N LEU A 49 2.98 0.63 0.20
CA LEU A 49 2.86 -0.15 -1.03
C LEU A 49 3.89 0.28 -2.06
N VAL A 50 4.63 -0.67 -2.62
CA VAL A 50 5.52 -0.45 -3.76
C VAL A 50 4.91 -1.05 -5.00
N VAL A 51 4.80 -0.26 -6.06
CA VAL A 51 4.34 -0.71 -7.39
C VAL A 51 5.51 -0.82 -8.37
N ALA A 52 5.34 -1.70 -9.36
CA ALA A 52 6.40 -2.08 -10.28
C ALA A 52 6.72 -1.01 -11.34
N ASP A 53 5.74 -0.20 -11.72
CA ASP A 53 5.83 0.79 -12.80
C ASP A 53 4.63 1.75 -12.76
N GLY A 54 4.58 2.66 -13.74
CA GLY A 54 3.53 3.66 -13.88
C GLY A 54 2.16 3.10 -14.29
N ASP A 55 2.11 1.96 -14.98
CA ASP A 55 0.84 1.34 -15.39
C ASP A 55 0.18 0.70 -14.17
N ALA A 56 0.95 -0.05 -13.39
CA ALA A 56 0.53 -0.59 -12.10
C ALA A 56 0.09 0.52 -11.12
N TYR A 57 0.82 1.63 -11.09
CA TYR A 57 0.43 2.81 -10.32
C TYR A 57 -0.92 3.36 -10.77
N GLY A 58 -1.11 3.58 -12.08
CA GLY A 58 -2.35 4.14 -12.63
C GLY A 58 -3.55 3.25 -12.35
N GLN A 59 -3.39 1.93 -12.48
CA GLN A 59 -4.42 0.95 -12.16
C GLN A 59 -4.80 0.98 -10.67
N LEU A 60 -3.81 0.98 -9.78
CA LEU A 60 -4.05 1.10 -8.33
C LEU A 60 -4.78 2.40 -8.01
N TRP A 61 -4.31 3.51 -8.58
CA TRP A 61 -4.86 4.83 -8.35
C TRP A 61 -6.33 4.92 -8.74
N ALA A 62 -6.69 4.41 -9.92
CA ALA A 62 -8.06 4.43 -10.41
C ALA A 62 -9.00 3.71 -9.44
N VAL A 63 -8.65 2.50 -9.00
CA VAL A 63 -9.46 1.73 -8.05
C VAL A 63 -9.58 2.41 -6.70
N LEU A 64 -8.50 3.02 -6.19
CA LEU A 64 -8.56 3.75 -4.92
C LEU A 64 -9.51 4.95 -5.00
N MET A 65 -9.51 5.70 -6.12
CA MET A 65 -10.46 6.81 -6.31
C MET A 65 -11.90 6.33 -6.43
N ASP A 66 -12.14 5.20 -7.12
CA ASP A 66 -13.47 4.59 -7.21
C ASP A 66 -13.98 4.07 -5.85
N LEU A 67 -13.06 3.68 -4.97
CA LEU A 67 -13.34 3.29 -3.58
C LEU A 67 -13.39 4.48 -2.61
N GLU A 68 -13.43 5.71 -3.13
CA GLU A 68 -13.57 6.96 -2.38
C GLU A 68 -12.39 7.28 -1.45
N TYR A 69 -11.20 6.72 -1.71
CA TYR A 69 -9.99 7.24 -1.09
C TYR A 69 -9.74 8.68 -1.53
N THR A 70 -9.26 9.51 -0.61
CA THR A 70 -8.91 10.90 -0.89
C THR A 70 -7.40 11.11 -0.84
N GLU A 71 -6.85 11.81 -1.82
CA GLU A 71 -5.44 12.21 -1.81
C GLU A 71 -5.14 13.16 -0.65
N VAL A 72 -4.12 12.82 0.13
CA VAL A 72 -3.60 13.66 1.20
C VAL A 72 -2.70 14.74 0.56
N GLN A 73 -3.31 15.87 0.16
CA GLN A 73 -2.66 16.92 -0.63
C GLN A 73 -1.44 17.60 0.03
N SER A 74 -1.25 17.46 1.35
CA SER A 74 -0.07 17.96 2.05
C SER A 74 1.00 16.88 2.23
N LEU A 75 1.57 16.38 1.13
CA LEU A 75 2.89 15.76 1.20
C LEU A 75 3.89 16.89 1.47
N ASP A 76 4.12 17.17 2.74
CA ASP A 76 5.19 18.05 3.21
C ASP A 76 6.52 17.63 2.56
N ALA A 77 7.48 18.55 2.49
CA ALA A 77 8.75 18.33 1.79
C ALA A 77 9.45 17.00 2.17
N ASP A 78 9.28 16.56 3.42
CA ASP A 78 9.80 15.29 3.94
C ASP A 78 9.18 14.06 3.26
N TYR A 79 7.88 14.08 2.94
CA TYR A 79 7.20 12.98 2.26
C TYR A 79 7.61 12.86 0.78
N ARG A 80 7.82 14.00 0.11
CA ARG A 80 8.39 14.01 -1.26
C ARG A 80 9.85 13.54 -1.26
N ALA A 81 10.61 13.90 -0.23
CA ALA A 81 11.99 13.43 -0.05
C ALA A 81 12.05 11.91 0.21
N LEU A 82 10.99 11.32 0.79
CA LEU A 82 10.78 9.88 0.94
C LEU A 82 10.30 9.20 -0.34
N GLY A 83 10.17 9.89 -1.48
CA GLY A 83 9.87 9.25 -2.77
C GLY A 83 8.49 8.60 -2.87
N ALA A 84 7.60 8.83 -1.89
CA ALA A 84 6.19 8.48 -2.02
C ALA A 84 5.63 9.26 -3.21
N THR A 85 5.05 8.53 -4.16
CA THR A 85 4.39 9.15 -5.31
C THR A 85 3.10 9.82 -4.86
N SER A 86 2.34 9.14 -4.00
CA SER A 86 1.11 9.67 -3.39
C SER A 86 0.84 9.05 -2.03
N CYS A 87 0.08 9.77 -1.20
CA CYS A 87 -0.54 9.27 0.02
C CYS A 87 -2.04 9.45 -0.11
N VAL A 88 -2.82 8.41 0.16
CA VAL A 88 -4.29 8.47 0.16
C VAL A 88 -4.84 7.99 1.49
N GLU A 89 -6.02 8.49 1.87
CA GLU A 89 -6.71 8.12 3.12
C GLU A 89 -8.17 7.76 2.81
N ASN A 90 -8.68 6.68 3.41
CA ASN A 90 -10.11 6.32 3.35
C ASN A 90 -10.88 6.88 4.57
N ASP A 91 -12.20 6.68 4.60
CA ASP A 91 -13.08 7.17 5.67
C ASP A 91 -12.78 6.61 7.07
N ASP A 92 -12.13 5.44 7.16
CA ASP A 92 -11.68 4.88 8.44
C ASP A 92 -10.42 5.58 8.98
N GLY A 93 -9.82 6.47 8.17
CA GLY A 93 -8.53 7.11 8.44
C GLY A 93 -7.33 6.21 8.15
N CYS A 94 -7.50 5.12 7.39
CA CYS A 94 -6.41 4.26 6.95
C CYS A 94 -5.66 4.91 5.80
N ARG A 95 -4.35 5.08 5.97
CA ARG A 95 -3.47 5.66 4.96
C ARG A 95 -2.74 4.60 4.15
N LEU A 96 -2.70 4.80 2.84
CA LEU A 96 -1.82 4.07 1.94
C LEU A 96 -0.74 5.01 1.42
N ASP A 97 0.51 4.68 1.68
CA ASP A 97 1.68 5.36 1.13
C ASP A 97 2.16 4.57 -0.09
N ILE A 98 2.06 5.17 -1.28
CA ILE A 98 2.31 4.49 -2.56
C ILE A 98 3.64 4.96 -3.16
N PHE A 99 4.54 4.02 -3.40
CA PHE A 99 5.87 4.24 -3.96
C PHE A 99 5.99 3.60 -5.35
N ASN A 100 6.32 4.39 -6.37
CA ASN A 100 6.60 3.86 -7.70
C ASN A 100 8.08 3.44 -7.82
N GLN A 101 8.35 2.14 -7.87
CA GLN A 101 9.67 1.49 -7.99
C GLN A 101 10.69 1.74 -6.88
N GLN A 102 10.68 2.92 -6.26
CA GLN A 102 11.71 3.38 -5.35
C GLN A 102 11.09 4.01 -4.10
N VAL A 103 11.57 3.56 -2.95
CA VAL A 103 11.23 4.08 -1.62
C VAL A 103 12.38 4.95 -1.14
N ALA A 104 12.06 6.18 -0.75
CA ALA A 104 12.97 7.15 -0.14
C ALA A 104 14.25 7.47 -0.90
N ASN A 105 14.26 7.29 -2.22
CA ASN A 105 15.47 7.35 -3.06
C ASN A 105 16.61 6.45 -2.56
N LYS A 106 16.30 5.46 -1.72
CA LYS A 106 17.28 4.63 -0.99
C LYS A 106 17.07 3.15 -1.21
N LEU A 107 15.84 2.73 -1.52
CA LEU A 107 15.49 1.34 -1.75
C LEU A 107 14.78 1.24 -3.10
N VAL A 108 15.38 0.52 -4.04
CA VAL A 108 14.79 0.22 -5.34
C VAL A 108 14.25 -1.20 -5.29
N LEU A 109 13.03 -1.42 -5.79
CA LEU A 109 12.44 -2.75 -5.93
C LEU A 109 13.21 -3.57 -6.97
N THR A 110 14.22 -4.30 -6.50
CA THR A 110 15.05 -5.18 -7.34
C THR A 110 14.40 -6.52 -7.60
N GLU A 111 14.81 -7.22 -8.65
CA GLU A 111 14.35 -8.58 -8.93
C GLU A 111 14.55 -9.53 -7.74
N GLY A 112 15.74 -9.51 -7.13
CA GLY A 112 16.02 -10.34 -5.96
C GLY A 112 15.12 -10.02 -4.75
N MET A 113 14.55 -8.82 -4.66
CA MET A 113 13.54 -8.50 -3.63
C MET A 113 12.18 -9.13 -3.97
N ARG A 114 11.80 -9.13 -5.25
CA ARG A 114 10.58 -9.79 -5.74
C ARG A 114 10.67 -11.29 -5.53
N GLU A 115 11.80 -11.91 -5.85
CA GLU A 115 12.04 -13.34 -5.66
C GLU A 115 11.97 -13.78 -4.18
N ARG A 116 12.38 -12.92 -3.25
CA ARG A 116 12.30 -13.19 -1.80
C ARG A 116 10.97 -12.77 -1.18
N SER A 117 10.09 -12.12 -1.94
CA SER A 117 8.76 -11.77 -1.46
C SER A 117 7.89 -13.02 -1.39
N GLU A 118 7.00 -13.06 -0.41
CA GLU A 118 6.05 -14.15 -0.26
C GLU A 118 4.70 -13.66 -0.79
N PRO A 119 4.03 -14.42 -1.68
CA PRO A 119 2.72 -14.06 -2.14
C PRO A 119 1.75 -14.04 -0.96
N PHE A 120 0.98 -12.97 -0.87
CA PHE A 120 -0.13 -12.88 0.06
C PHE A 120 -1.42 -13.21 -0.71
N SER A 121 -1.97 -14.39 -0.46
CA SER A 121 -3.25 -14.79 -1.05
C SER A 121 -4.39 -14.26 -0.20
N ILE A 122 -5.25 -13.43 -0.79
CA ILE A 122 -6.48 -12.97 -0.15
C ILE A 122 -7.51 -14.09 -0.28
N ARG A 123 -8.23 -14.40 0.81
CA ARG A 123 -9.25 -15.46 0.81
C ARG A 123 -10.41 -15.03 -0.08
N THR A 124 -10.57 -15.72 -1.20
CA THR A 124 -11.81 -15.72 -1.98
C THR A 124 -12.72 -16.78 -1.34
N ASP A 125 -13.68 -16.35 -0.54
CA ASP A 125 -14.74 -17.20 0.01
C ASP A 125 -15.76 -17.59 -1.09
#